data_AF-A0AAV1ANN1-F1
#
_entry.id   AF-A0AAV1ANN1-F1
#
_cell.length_a   1.000
_cell.length_b   1.000
_cell.length_c   1.000
_cell.angle_alpha   90.00
_cell.angle_beta   90.00
_cell.angle_gamma   90.00
#
_symmetry.space_group_name_H-M   'P 1'
#
loop_
_entity.id
_entity.type
_entity.pdbx_description
1 polymer ?
#
loop_
_entity_poly.entity_id
_entity_poly.type
_entity_poly.pdbx_seq_one_letter_code
_entity_poly.pdbx_strand_id
1 'polypeptide(L)'
;MALSFKIQPFIFFSLLLTASASPNDLSCLKVSPINFTNSAEEVITNIQQVTSIFSRFTNAFGQPHLLNAVSDCLDLLDMSADQLDWIISATRNPTGKDNSTGNLSSDLRTWLSAVLVNQDTCIEGLQGTNVMGLVSTDLYRVMSSVKNLLDQVIPINDQLATATSSDQFPSWMIDNDKKVLQENEVTADVVVAADGSGNYSNVTDAVNAAPELNMKRYVIYVKKGVYNENVEITKKKWNVLMIGEGMYATVISGSRSCVDGWKTYGSATFAVNGRGFIARDISFRNTAGPTKDQAVALRSDSDLSAFHRCGIFGYQDSLYSHSNRQFYRDCTIAGTVDFIFGYATAMFQNCQIIAKQGRPGQKNTVAAHGRIDPNQPTGFSFQFCNISAENDTVPTYLGRPWKNFSRTIFMQSHMSNAIRPEGWLEWNGSFAFDTLYYGEYMNSGPGAEVANRVKWPGYHVLNDSSDADNYTVAQFIEGDLWLSSTGVNYTSGL
;
A
#
# COMPACT_ATOMS: atom_id res chain seq x y z
N MET A 1 34.72 -49.22 44.86
CA MET A 1 34.13 -47.87 44.88
C MET A 1 33.30 -47.75 43.61
N ALA A 2 32.04 -48.19 43.67
CA ALA A 2 31.14 -48.31 42.53
C ALA A 2 29.93 -47.41 42.79
N LEU A 3 29.74 -46.39 41.96
CA LEU A 3 28.60 -45.48 42.06
C LEU A 3 27.37 -46.12 41.43
N SER A 4 26.35 -46.30 42.28
CA SER A 4 25.00 -46.71 41.93
C SER A 4 24.23 -45.52 41.36
N PHE A 5 23.73 -45.65 40.11
CA PHE A 5 22.74 -44.74 39.55
C PHE A 5 21.34 -45.18 40.01
N LYS A 6 20.69 -44.37 40.86
CA LYS A 6 19.26 -44.49 41.14
C LYS A 6 18.48 -43.90 39.98
N ILE A 7 17.70 -44.73 39.30
CA ILE A 7 16.66 -44.30 38.35
C ILE A 7 15.45 -43.88 39.18
N GLN A 8 15.03 -42.64 39.04
CA GLN A 8 13.81 -42.07 39.63
C GLN A 8 12.81 -41.87 38.49
N PRO A 9 11.55 -42.36 38.58
CA PRO A 9 10.60 -42.19 37.49
C PRO A 9 10.08 -40.74 37.51
N PHE A 10 10.45 -39.95 36.51
CA PHE A 10 9.76 -38.70 36.23
C PHE A 10 8.43 -39.02 35.56
N ILE A 11 7.37 -38.92 36.35
CA ILE A 11 5.99 -38.91 35.86
C ILE A 11 5.82 -37.63 35.04
N PHE A 12 5.75 -37.76 33.72
CA PHE A 12 5.25 -36.70 32.84
C PHE A 12 3.76 -36.53 33.10
N PHE A 13 3.40 -35.54 33.92
CA PHE A 13 2.03 -35.02 33.91
C PHE A 13 1.90 -34.14 32.67
N SER A 14 1.31 -34.69 31.61
CA SER A 14 0.76 -33.86 30.53
C SER A 14 -0.41 -33.08 31.11
N LEU A 15 -0.15 -31.88 31.63
CA LEU A 15 -1.20 -30.89 31.80
C LEU A 15 -1.63 -30.46 30.39
N LEU A 16 -2.64 -31.15 29.86
CA LEU A 16 -3.56 -30.58 28.91
C LEU A 16 -4.26 -29.40 29.61
N LEU A 17 -3.62 -28.23 29.58
CA LEU A 17 -4.34 -26.98 29.69
C LEU A 17 -5.08 -26.79 28.37
N THR A 18 -6.23 -27.45 28.26
CA THR A 18 -7.29 -26.98 27.38
C THR A 18 -7.73 -25.62 27.92
N ALA A 19 -7.06 -24.56 27.46
CA ALA A 19 -7.70 -23.25 27.47
C ALA A 19 -8.91 -23.38 26.55
N SER A 20 -10.07 -23.54 27.17
CA SER A 20 -11.36 -23.48 26.48
C SER A 20 -11.46 -22.09 25.85
N ALA A 21 -11.22 -22.00 24.55
CA ALA A 21 -11.61 -20.85 23.78
C ALA A 21 -13.10 -20.63 24.02
N SER A 22 -13.45 -19.41 24.41
CA SER A 22 -14.82 -18.92 24.31
C SER A 22 -15.31 -19.21 22.88
N PRO A 23 -16.48 -19.86 22.67
CA PRO A 23 -16.98 -20.20 21.33
C PRO A 23 -17.32 -19.00 20.43
N ASN A 24 -17.08 -17.76 20.87
CA ASN A 24 -17.49 -16.54 20.17
C ASN A 24 -16.36 -15.75 19.48
N ASP A 25 -15.10 -16.21 19.52
CA ASP A 25 -13.95 -15.38 19.12
C ASP A 25 -13.51 -15.49 17.63
N LEU A 26 -14.31 -16.11 16.75
CA LEU A 26 -14.09 -16.00 15.29
C LEU A 26 -15.38 -15.73 14.49
N SER A 27 -16.14 -14.73 14.92
CA SER A 27 -17.38 -14.26 14.28
C SER A 27 -17.20 -13.63 12.89
N CYS A 28 -15.97 -13.50 12.38
CA CYS A 28 -15.66 -12.83 11.12
C CYS A 28 -15.54 -13.76 9.89
N LEU A 29 -15.64 -15.09 10.04
CA LEU A 29 -15.60 -16.02 8.92
C LEU A 29 -16.97 -16.66 8.66
N LYS A 30 -17.34 -16.80 7.38
CA LYS A 30 -18.54 -17.53 6.92
C LYS A 30 -18.37 -19.06 6.98
N VAL A 31 -17.15 -19.54 7.21
CA VAL A 31 -16.77 -20.96 7.30
C VAL A 31 -16.00 -21.24 8.58
N SER A 32 -15.75 -22.52 8.90
CA SER A 32 -14.91 -22.86 10.05
C SER A 32 -13.46 -22.35 9.85
N PRO A 33 -12.77 -21.93 10.94
CA PRO A 33 -11.38 -21.49 10.87
C PRO A 33 -10.47 -22.51 10.18
N ILE A 34 -10.68 -23.80 10.46
CA ILE A 34 -9.91 -24.91 9.90
C ILE A 34 -10.07 -24.96 8.37
N ASN A 35 -11.31 -24.90 7.88
CA ASN A 35 -11.57 -24.94 6.44
C ASN A 35 -10.95 -23.74 5.72
N PHE A 36 -11.08 -22.55 6.30
CA PHE A 36 -10.46 -21.33 5.78
C PHE A 36 -8.93 -21.45 5.70
N THR A 37 -8.28 -21.91 6.79
CA THR A 37 -6.82 -22.08 6.79
C THR A 37 -6.35 -23.15 5.82
N ASN A 38 -7.09 -24.26 5.66
CA ASN A 38 -6.74 -25.30 4.70
C ASN A 38 -6.82 -24.77 3.26
N SER A 39 -7.84 -23.96 2.94
CA SER A 39 -7.93 -23.30 1.63
C SER A 39 -6.79 -22.30 1.42
N ALA A 40 -6.38 -21.55 2.45
CA ALA A 40 -5.20 -20.67 2.36
C ALA A 40 -3.90 -21.46 2.11
N GLU A 41 -3.69 -22.59 2.78
CA GLU A 41 -2.55 -23.49 2.56
C GLU A 41 -2.53 -24.06 1.13
N GLU A 42 -3.69 -24.37 0.57
CA GLU A 42 -3.81 -24.79 -0.84
C GLU A 42 -3.39 -23.67 -1.80
N VAL A 43 -3.76 -22.41 -1.51
CA VAL A 43 -3.31 -21.25 -2.30
C VAL A 43 -1.79 -21.10 -2.24
N ILE A 44 -1.17 -21.26 -1.07
CA ILE A 44 0.29 -21.25 -0.93
C ILE A 44 0.92 -22.33 -1.82
N THR A 45 0.37 -23.54 -1.80
CA THR A 45 0.85 -24.66 -2.63
C THR A 45 0.77 -24.32 -4.12
N ASN A 46 -0.33 -23.69 -4.56
CA ASN A 46 -0.50 -23.25 -5.94
C ASN A 46 0.50 -22.13 -6.31
N ILE A 47 0.74 -21.18 -5.42
CA ILE A 47 1.77 -20.13 -5.61
C ILE A 47 3.15 -20.77 -5.77
N GLN A 48 3.54 -21.71 -4.91
CA GLN A 48 4.82 -22.41 -4.99
C GLN A 48 5.02 -23.16 -6.32
N GLN A 49 3.95 -23.76 -6.86
CA GLN A 49 3.97 -24.37 -8.20
C GLN A 49 4.32 -23.34 -9.27
N VAL A 50 3.66 -22.18 -9.26
CA VAL A 50 3.91 -21.09 -10.21
C VAL A 50 5.34 -20.54 -10.06
N THR A 51 5.79 -20.28 -8.83
CA THR A 51 7.16 -19.85 -8.53
C THR A 51 8.19 -20.82 -9.11
N SER A 52 7.95 -22.12 -9.02
CA SER A 52 8.86 -23.14 -9.58
C SER A 52 8.99 -23.08 -11.11
N ILE A 53 7.96 -22.59 -11.80
CA ILE A 53 7.99 -22.36 -13.26
C ILE A 53 8.83 -21.12 -13.55
N PHE A 54 8.59 -20.01 -12.85
CA PHE A 54 9.36 -18.77 -13.01
C PHE A 54 10.85 -18.92 -12.74
N SER A 55 11.23 -19.72 -11.73
CA SER A 55 12.62 -20.00 -11.39
C SER A 55 13.43 -20.62 -12.54
N ARG A 56 12.77 -21.17 -13.58
CA ARG A 56 13.44 -21.70 -14.79
C ARG A 56 13.85 -20.60 -15.77
N PHE A 57 13.30 -19.40 -15.63
CA PHE A 57 13.52 -18.26 -16.52
C PHE A 57 14.44 -17.18 -15.92
N THR A 58 14.91 -17.36 -14.69
CA THR A 58 15.85 -16.44 -14.01
C THR A 58 17.20 -16.32 -14.72
N ASN A 59 17.57 -17.31 -15.53
CA ASN A 59 18.80 -17.32 -16.34
C ASN A 59 18.53 -17.06 -17.84
N ALA A 60 17.43 -16.39 -18.20
CA ALA A 60 17.12 -16.07 -19.59
C ALA A 60 18.11 -15.03 -20.18
N PHE A 61 19.23 -15.53 -20.70
CA PHE A 61 20.28 -14.70 -21.32
C PHE A 61 19.72 -13.88 -22.49
N GLY A 62 19.98 -12.57 -22.48
CA GLY A 62 19.73 -11.68 -23.61
C GLY A 62 18.34 -11.02 -23.70
N GLN A 63 17.45 -11.19 -22.70
CA GLN A 63 16.16 -10.49 -22.65
C GLN A 63 15.93 -9.72 -21.34
N PRO A 64 16.52 -8.51 -21.18
CA PRO A 64 16.41 -7.71 -19.95
C PRO A 64 14.96 -7.40 -19.54
N HIS A 65 14.08 -7.11 -20.50
CA HIS A 65 12.66 -6.88 -20.24
C HIS A 65 11.96 -8.09 -19.62
N LEU A 66 12.32 -9.30 -20.07
CA LEU A 66 11.76 -10.54 -19.53
C LEU A 66 12.31 -10.81 -18.14
N LEU A 67 13.61 -10.61 -17.92
CA LEU A 67 14.25 -10.79 -16.61
C LEU A 67 13.62 -9.88 -15.56
N ASN A 68 13.40 -8.60 -15.88
CA ASN A 68 12.72 -7.66 -14.98
C ASN A 68 11.29 -8.12 -14.66
N ALA A 69 10.52 -8.56 -15.68
CA ALA A 69 9.17 -9.08 -15.48
C ALA A 69 9.13 -10.31 -14.56
N VAL A 70 10.04 -11.26 -14.80
CA VAL A 70 10.14 -12.50 -14.02
C VAL A 70 10.60 -12.21 -12.59
N SER A 71 11.55 -11.29 -12.39
CA SER A 71 11.99 -10.86 -11.07
C SER A 71 10.84 -10.24 -10.27
N ASP A 72 10.15 -9.27 -10.87
CA ASP A 72 8.98 -8.63 -10.24
C ASP A 72 7.92 -9.67 -9.84
N CYS A 73 7.63 -10.63 -10.72
CA CYS A 73 6.70 -11.72 -10.43
C CYS A 73 7.15 -12.62 -9.27
N LEU A 74 8.43 -12.97 -9.20
CA LEU A 74 8.96 -13.80 -8.12
C LEU A 74 8.83 -13.09 -6.77
N ASP A 75 9.14 -11.79 -6.72
CA ASP A 75 8.99 -10.98 -5.50
C ASP A 75 7.52 -10.88 -5.08
N LEU A 76 6.61 -10.67 -6.03
CA LEU A 76 5.16 -10.59 -5.78
C LEU A 76 4.58 -11.93 -5.28
N LEU A 77 5.02 -13.07 -5.84
CA LEU A 77 4.62 -14.40 -5.39
C LEU A 77 5.16 -14.72 -3.99
N ASP A 78 6.41 -14.36 -3.72
CA ASP A 78 7.05 -14.54 -2.42
C ASP A 78 6.41 -13.65 -1.33
N MET A 79 6.01 -12.42 -1.66
CA MET A 79 5.21 -11.58 -0.75
C MET A 79 3.81 -12.15 -0.51
N SER A 80 3.20 -12.74 -1.53
CA SER A 80 1.87 -13.36 -1.41
C SER A 80 1.88 -14.58 -0.50
N ALA A 81 2.94 -15.37 -0.52
CA ALA A 81 3.12 -16.50 0.40
C ALA A 81 3.20 -16.03 1.86
N ASP A 82 4.04 -15.03 2.16
CA ASP A 82 4.15 -14.46 3.51
C ASP A 82 2.81 -13.92 4.03
N GLN A 83 2.04 -13.24 3.18
CA GLN A 83 0.73 -12.71 3.55
C GLN A 83 -0.28 -13.82 3.86
N LEU A 84 -0.26 -14.93 3.12
CA LEU A 84 -1.08 -16.11 3.42
C LEU A 84 -0.64 -16.79 4.73
N ASP A 85 0.65 -16.83 5.03
CA ASP A 85 1.14 -17.32 6.32
C ASP A 85 0.65 -16.43 7.48
N TRP A 86 0.60 -15.11 7.31
CA TRP A 86 0.03 -14.19 8.30
C TRP A 86 -1.48 -14.43 8.49
N ILE A 87 -2.21 -14.60 7.39
CA ILE A 87 -3.64 -14.96 7.40
C ILE A 87 -3.87 -16.25 8.20
N ILE A 88 -3.06 -17.29 7.97
CA ILE A 88 -3.14 -18.56 8.68
C ILE A 88 -2.81 -18.39 10.16
N SER A 89 -1.73 -17.67 10.50
CA SER A 89 -1.33 -17.40 11.89
C SER A 89 -2.43 -16.67 12.66
N ALA A 90 -2.92 -15.56 12.10
CA ALA A 90 -3.96 -14.73 12.72
C ALA A 90 -5.28 -15.50 12.87
N THR A 91 -5.62 -16.38 11.93
CA THR A 91 -6.83 -17.21 12.04
C THR A 91 -6.70 -18.31 13.10
N ARG A 92 -5.52 -18.93 13.23
CA ARG A 92 -5.27 -19.98 14.23
C ARG A 92 -5.10 -19.44 15.65
N ASN A 93 -4.60 -18.21 15.77
CA ASN A 93 -4.39 -17.54 17.04
C ASN A 93 -4.96 -16.12 17.00
N PRO A 94 -6.29 -15.93 17.06
CA PRO A 94 -6.95 -14.63 16.92
C PRO A 94 -6.59 -13.63 18.02
N THR A 95 -6.27 -14.14 19.21
CA THR A 95 -5.78 -13.36 20.36
C THR A 95 -4.26 -13.27 20.40
N GLY A 96 -3.59 -13.84 19.39
CA GLY A 96 -2.17 -13.72 19.18
C GLY A 96 -1.78 -12.26 19.06
N LYS A 97 -0.66 -11.90 19.68
CA LYS A 97 -0.03 -10.58 19.58
C LYS A 97 0.70 -10.42 18.24
N ASP A 98 0.14 -11.01 17.19
CA ASP A 98 0.70 -10.95 15.86
C ASP A 98 0.49 -9.53 15.35
N ASN A 99 1.45 -9.04 14.57
CA ASN A 99 1.37 -7.71 14.00
C ASN A 99 0.04 -7.59 13.23
N SER A 100 -0.96 -6.98 13.82
CA SER A 100 -2.32 -6.85 13.31
C SER A 100 -2.87 -5.53 13.84
N THR A 101 -3.97 -5.04 13.29
CA THR A 101 -4.65 -3.85 13.84
C THR A 101 -5.44 -4.16 15.10
N GLY A 102 -5.56 -5.45 15.46
CA GLY A 102 -6.52 -5.94 16.45
C GLY A 102 -7.88 -6.25 15.83
N ASN A 103 -8.12 -5.85 14.57
CA ASN A 103 -9.34 -6.16 13.84
C ASN A 103 -9.09 -7.27 12.81
N LEU A 104 -9.36 -8.51 13.21
CA LEU A 104 -9.07 -9.68 12.39
C LEU A 104 -9.76 -9.63 11.01
N SER A 105 -11.03 -9.23 10.93
CA SER A 105 -11.74 -9.15 9.64
C SER A 105 -11.02 -8.19 8.66
N SER A 106 -10.67 -7.01 9.17
CA SER A 106 -9.95 -6.01 8.37
C SER A 106 -8.60 -6.49 7.89
N ASP A 107 -7.82 -7.09 8.80
CA ASP A 107 -6.48 -7.58 8.50
C ASP A 107 -6.52 -8.69 7.45
N LEU A 108 -7.41 -9.68 7.62
CA LEU A 108 -7.59 -10.77 6.65
C LEU A 108 -7.99 -10.23 5.27
N ARG A 109 -8.96 -9.30 5.21
CA ARG A 109 -9.41 -8.73 3.93
C ARG A 109 -8.32 -7.87 3.27
N THR A 110 -7.53 -7.15 4.06
CA THR A 110 -6.40 -6.34 3.57
C THR A 110 -5.33 -7.22 2.95
N TRP A 111 -4.88 -8.25 3.68
CA TRP A 111 -3.82 -9.15 3.19
C TRP A 111 -4.28 -10.02 2.03
N LEU A 112 -5.52 -10.55 2.05
CA LEU A 112 -6.08 -11.28 0.89
C LEU A 112 -6.19 -10.39 -0.35
N SER A 113 -6.54 -9.12 -0.16
CA SER A 113 -6.58 -8.15 -1.25
C SER A 113 -5.20 -7.89 -1.85
N ALA A 114 -4.16 -7.83 -1.02
CA ALA A 114 -2.77 -7.71 -1.46
C ALA A 114 -2.31 -8.96 -2.24
N VAL A 115 -2.58 -10.16 -1.71
CA VAL A 115 -2.30 -11.45 -2.39
C VAL A 115 -2.93 -11.49 -3.79
N LEU A 116 -4.18 -11.03 -3.90
CA LEU A 116 -4.93 -11.01 -5.16
C LEU A 116 -4.28 -10.08 -6.19
N VAL A 117 -3.91 -8.87 -5.81
CA VAL A 117 -3.38 -7.85 -6.75
C VAL A 117 -1.91 -8.09 -7.08
N ASN A 118 -1.15 -8.76 -6.22
CA ASN A 118 0.19 -9.23 -6.55
C ASN A 118 0.18 -10.13 -7.80
N GLN A 119 -0.84 -10.98 -7.95
CA GLN A 119 -0.99 -11.82 -9.14
C GLN A 119 -1.37 -11.01 -10.38
N ASP A 120 -2.27 -10.03 -10.22
CA ASP A 120 -2.69 -9.13 -11.31
C ASP A 120 -1.50 -8.31 -11.84
N THR A 121 -0.70 -7.74 -10.95
CA THR A 121 0.53 -6.99 -11.29
C THR A 121 1.56 -7.88 -11.97
N CYS A 122 1.75 -9.12 -11.51
CA CYS A 122 2.62 -10.09 -12.19
C CYS A 122 2.13 -10.39 -13.62
N ILE A 123 0.83 -10.64 -13.79
CA ILE A 123 0.20 -10.87 -15.11
C ILE A 123 0.44 -9.68 -16.05
N GLU A 124 0.24 -8.45 -15.57
CA GLU A 124 0.48 -7.25 -16.37
C GLU A 124 1.94 -7.09 -16.77
N GLY A 125 2.87 -7.33 -15.83
CA GLY A 125 4.31 -7.31 -16.11
C GLY A 125 4.71 -8.28 -17.23
N LEU A 126 4.02 -9.41 -17.34
CA LEU A 126 4.28 -10.46 -18.33
C LEU A 126 3.58 -10.26 -19.68
N GLN A 127 2.68 -9.28 -19.82
CA GLN A 127 2.00 -9.05 -21.10
C GLN A 127 3.01 -8.86 -22.24
N GLY A 128 2.75 -9.54 -23.36
CA GLY A 128 3.64 -9.55 -24.52
C GLY A 128 4.87 -10.45 -24.40
N THR A 129 5.08 -11.15 -23.26
CA THR A 129 6.14 -12.14 -23.11
C THR A 129 5.68 -13.55 -23.50
N ASN A 130 6.62 -14.41 -23.88
CA ASN A 130 6.36 -15.83 -24.13
C ASN A 130 6.07 -16.63 -22.85
N VAL A 131 6.53 -16.17 -21.69
CA VAL A 131 6.30 -16.82 -20.38
C VAL A 131 4.84 -16.71 -19.96
N MET A 132 4.14 -15.62 -20.34
CA MET A 132 2.74 -15.41 -19.99
C MET A 132 1.84 -16.60 -20.29
N GLY A 133 1.96 -17.21 -21.49
CA GLY A 133 1.15 -18.36 -21.88
C GLY A 133 1.41 -19.64 -21.08
N LEU A 134 2.52 -19.72 -20.34
CA LEU A 134 2.88 -20.87 -19.51
C LEU A 134 2.32 -20.77 -18.09
N VAL A 135 2.15 -19.56 -17.57
CA VAL A 135 1.82 -19.29 -16.16
C VAL A 135 0.44 -18.68 -15.96
N SER A 136 -0.16 -18.10 -17.00
CA SER A 136 -1.42 -17.34 -16.88
C SER A 136 -2.55 -18.16 -16.26
N THR A 137 -2.71 -19.41 -16.69
CA THR A 137 -3.76 -20.29 -16.18
C THR A 137 -3.61 -20.53 -14.67
N ASP A 138 -2.38 -20.77 -14.22
CA ASP A 138 -2.12 -21.02 -12.80
C ASP A 138 -2.26 -19.74 -11.96
N LEU A 139 -1.81 -18.59 -12.47
CA LEU A 139 -2.00 -17.29 -11.82
C LEU A 139 -3.49 -16.95 -11.70
N TYR A 140 -4.29 -17.15 -12.75
CA TYR A 140 -5.75 -16.95 -12.68
C TYR A 140 -6.43 -17.92 -11.71
N ARG A 141 -5.93 -19.16 -11.60
CA ARG A 141 -6.40 -20.13 -10.59
C ARG A 141 -6.11 -19.63 -9.17
N VAL A 142 -4.90 -19.14 -8.90
CA VAL A 142 -4.56 -18.51 -7.61
C VAL A 142 -5.50 -17.34 -7.33
N MET A 143 -5.69 -16.42 -8.27
CA MET A 143 -6.61 -15.29 -8.12
C MET A 143 -8.04 -15.74 -7.80
N SER A 144 -8.53 -16.78 -8.48
CA SER A 144 -9.87 -17.32 -8.23
C SER A 144 -10.00 -17.89 -6.82
N SER A 145 -9.01 -18.62 -6.33
CA SER A 145 -9.01 -19.16 -4.97
C SER A 145 -8.92 -18.07 -3.91
N VAL A 146 -8.13 -17.02 -4.15
CA VAL A 146 -8.02 -15.87 -3.24
C VAL A 146 -9.32 -15.07 -3.19
N LYS A 147 -10.01 -14.88 -4.33
CA LYS A 147 -11.36 -14.28 -4.35
C LYS A 147 -12.37 -15.10 -3.55
N ASN A 148 -12.29 -16.43 -3.61
CA ASN A 148 -13.12 -17.30 -2.81
C ASN A 148 -12.84 -17.12 -1.30
N LEU A 149 -11.56 -17.08 -0.90
CA LEU A 149 -11.18 -16.76 0.49
C LEU A 149 -11.70 -15.39 0.92
N LEU A 150 -11.60 -14.37 0.06
CA LEU A 150 -12.07 -13.02 0.36
C LEU A 150 -13.60 -12.99 0.60
N ASP A 151 -14.38 -13.73 -0.18
CA ASP A 151 -15.82 -13.87 0.05
C ASP A 151 -16.15 -14.63 1.34
N GLN A 152 -15.25 -15.48 1.85
CA GLN A 152 -15.45 -16.17 3.12
C GLN A 152 -15.24 -15.26 4.35
N VAL A 153 -14.63 -14.08 4.20
CA VAL A 153 -14.45 -13.12 5.30
C VAL A 153 -15.62 -12.12 5.32
N ILE A 154 -16.30 -12.02 6.46
CA ILE A 154 -17.44 -11.11 6.66
C ILE A 154 -16.91 -9.67 6.75
N PRO A 155 -17.32 -8.76 5.86
CA PRO A 155 -17.00 -7.34 5.97
C PRO A 155 -17.49 -6.76 7.30
N ILE A 156 -16.75 -5.84 7.89
CA ILE A 156 -17.21 -5.11 9.07
C ILE A 156 -18.48 -4.34 8.68
N ASN A 157 -19.60 -4.65 9.33
CA ASN A 157 -20.80 -3.83 9.29
C ASN A 157 -20.78 -2.93 10.54
N ASP A 158 -20.95 -1.63 10.31
CA ASP A 158 -20.73 -0.47 11.19
C ASP A 158 -21.62 -0.40 12.46
N GLN A 159 -22.13 -1.53 12.96
CA GLN A 159 -23.01 -1.59 14.14
C GLN A 159 -22.39 -2.26 15.38
N LEU A 160 -21.17 -2.81 15.29
CA LEU A 160 -20.48 -3.39 16.46
C LEU A 160 -19.27 -2.59 16.96
N ALA A 161 -18.88 -1.51 16.29
CA ALA A 161 -17.82 -0.62 16.77
C ALA A 161 -18.38 0.48 17.70
N THR A 162 -19.21 0.12 18.68
CA THR A 162 -19.37 0.98 19.85
C THR A 162 -18.05 0.98 20.60
N ALA A 163 -17.34 2.10 20.49
CA ALA A 163 -16.08 2.39 21.14
C ALA A 163 -16.00 1.84 22.58
N THR A 164 -15.24 0.75 22.76
CA THR A 164 -14.59 0.45 24.02
C THR A 164 -13.18 1.01 23.97
N SER A 165 -13.00 2.15 24.63
CA SER A 165 -11.78 2.66 25.26
C SER A 165 -10.45 2.59 24.50
N SER A 166 -9.87 3.76 24.30
CA SER A 166 -8.58 4.16 23.74
C SER A 166 -7.28 3.51 24.27
N ASP A 167 -7.32 2.37 24.96
CA ASP A 167 -6.21 1.95 25.82
C ASP A 167 -5.56 0.59 25.46
N GLN A 168 -5.89 -0.01 24.32
CA GLN A 168 -5.24 -1.25 23.87
C GLN A 168 -4.75 -1.15 22.42
N PHE A 169 -3.66 -0.41 22.23
CA PHE A 169 -2.84 -0.59 21.03
C PHE A 169 -2.25 -2.01 21.01
N PRO A 170 -2.10 -2.64 19.84
CA PRO A 170 -1.38 -3.91 19.71
C PRO A 170 0.01 -3.82 20.38
N SER A 171 0.47 -4.87 21.06
CA SER A 171 1.71 -4.76 21.87
C SER A 171 3.01 -4.49 21.09
N TRP A 172 2.99 -4.67 19.76
CA TRP A 172 4.08 -4.28 18.87
C TRP A 172 4.12 -2.77 18.62
N MET A 173 3.00 -2.10 18.84
CA MET A 173 2.77 -0.68 18.66
C MET A 173 3.12 0.04 19.96
N ILE A 174 4.41 0.27 20.18
CA ILE A 174 4.91 0.90 21.40
C ILE A 174 4.63 2.41 21.36
N ASP A 175 4.08 2.98 22.43
CA ASP A 175 3.75 4.42 22.60
C ASP A 175 4.92 5.41 22.36
N ASN A 176 6.16 4.93 22.17
CA ASN A 176 7.35 5.78 22.05
C ASN A 176 7.48 6.52 20.71
N ASP A 177 6.76 6.11 19.67
CA ASP A 177 6.81 6.75 18.36
C ASP A 177 6.17 8.17 18.38
N LYS A 178 5.23 8.42 19.30
CA LYS A 178 4.61 9.75 19.51
C LYS A 178 5.63 10.86 19.76
N LYS A 179 6.65 10.59 20.59
CA LYS A 179 7.71 11.58 20.89
C LYS A 179 8.61 11.84 19.68
N VAL A 180 8.88 10.78 18.92
CA VAL A 180 9.76 10.83 17.75
C VAL A 180 9.17 11.69 16.62
N LEU A 181 7.85 11.70 16.42
CA LEU A 181 7.25 12.55 15.37
C LEU A 181 6.77 13.94 15.85
N GLN A 182 6.69 14.18 17.16
CA GLN A 182 6.24 15.46 17.71
C GLN A 182 7.39 16.37 18.20
N GLU A 183 8.56 15.83 18.54
CA GLU A 183 9.73 16.61 18.98
C GLU A 183 10.66 16.99 17.80
N ASN A 184 11.40 18.11 17.95
CA ASN A 184 12.36 18.59 16.95
C ASN A 184 13.69 17.80 16.96
N GLU A 185 13.97 17.03 18.02
CA GLU A 185 15.18 16.22 18.16
C GLU A 185 14.82 14.73 18.24
N VAL A 186 14.96 14.05 17.11
CA VAL A 186 14.82 12.59 17.05
C VAL A 186 16.18 11.95 17.27
N THR A 187 16.30 11.07 18.27
CA THR A 187 17.47 10.20 18.41
C THR A 187 17.46 9.18 17.27
N ALA A 188 18.34 9.38 16.28
CA ALA A 188 18.50 8.46 15.16
C ALA A 188 19.34 7.23 15.58
N ASP A 189 18.98 6.05 15.09
CA ASP A 189 19.83 4.85 15.22
C ASP A 189 21.04 4.95 14.28
N VAL A 190 20.83 5.49 13.08
CA VAL A 190 21.88 5.75 12.08
C VAL A 190 21.63 7.05 11.32
N VAL A 191 22.72 7.71 10.93
CA VAL A 191 22.71 8.93 10.12
C VAL A 191 23.31 8.67 8.74
N VAL A 192 22.60 9.09 7.71
CA VAL A 192 23.08 9.14 6.33
C VAL A 192 23.45 10.58 5.99
N ALA A 193 24.66 10.78 5.46
CA ALA A 193 25.12 12.08 4.99
C ALA A 193 26.06 11.94 3.80
N ALA A 194 25.68 12.52 2.66
CA ALA A 194 26.48 12.48 1.43
C ALA A 194 27.88 13.11 1.57
N ASP A 195 28.08 14.00 2.55
CA ASP A 195 29.37 14.65 2.85
C ASP A 195 30.30 13.81 3.75
N GLY A 196 29.89 12.60 4.15
CA GLY A 196 30.66 11.70 5.00
C GLY A 196 30.59 12.02 6.50
N SER A 197 29.76 12.99 6.92
CA SER A 197 29.59 13.35 8.35
C SER A 197 28.64 12.42 9.13
N GLY A 198 28.08 11.39 8.47
CA GLY A 198 27.16 10.40 9.04
C GLY A 198 27.80 9.02 9.18
N ASN A 199 27.00 8.03 9.58
CA ASN A 199 27.39 6.62 9.61
C ASN A 199 27.53 6.03 8.20
N TYR A 200 26.69 6.47 7.27
CA TYR A 200 26.68 6.01 5.87
C TYR A 200 26.64 7.21 4.90
N SER A 201 27.19 7.03 3.71
CA SER A 201 27.16 8.03 2.63
C SER A 201 25.99 7.88 1.66
N ASN A 202 25.32 6.73 1.67
CA ASN A 202 24.13 6.44 0.86
C ASN A 202 23.03 5.82 1.74
N VAL A 203 21.79 5.88 1.26
CA VAL A 203 20.60 5.42 1.98
C VAL A 203 20.50 3.89 1.96
N THR A 204 20.85 3.26 0.85
CA THR A 204 20.80 1.80 0.68
C THR A 204 21.61 1.05 1.76
N ASP A 205 22.81 1.50 2.09
CA ASP A 205 23.66 0.88 3.11
C ASP A 205 23.05 1.00 4.51
N ALA A 206 22.44 2.14 4.83
CA ALA A 206 21.75 2.33 6.10
C ALA A 206 20.51 1.43 6.22
N VAL A 207 19.75 1.26 5.14
CA VAL A 207 18.61 0.33 5.08
C VAL A 207 19.08 -1.12 5.23
N ASN A 208 20.17 -1.51 4.56
CA ASN A 208 20.74 -2.85 4.64
C ASN A 208 21.17 -3.19 6.08
N ALA A 209 21.73 -2.21 6.80
CA ALA A 209 22.17 -2.36 8.19
C ALA A 209 21.02 -2.45 9.21
N ALA A 210 19.81 -2.01 8.87
CA ALA A 210 18.66 -2.10 9.76
C ALA A 210 18.35 -3.58 10.10
N PRO A 211 18.01 -3.92 11.35
CA PRO A 211 17.66 -5.29 11.72
C PRO A 211 16.41 -5.80 10.98
N GLU A 212 16.39 -7.09 10.65
CA GLU A 212 15.23 -7.75 10.05
C GLU A 212 14.16 -8.08 11.10
N LEU A 213 12.89 -8.02 10.69
CA LEU A 213 11.69 -8.31 11.47
C LEU A 213 11.68 -7.57 12.81
N ASN A 214 12.22 -6.36 12.82
CA ASN A 214 12.35 -5.56 14.03
C ASN A 214 10.98 -5.08 14.50
N MET A 215 10.64 -5.43 15.72
CA MET A 215 9.38 -5.04 16.35
C MET A 215 9.44 -3.63 16.96
N LYS A 216 10.66 -3.07 17.09
CA LYS A 216 10.89 -1.69 17.50
C LYS A 216 11.13 -0.81 16.28
N ARG A 217 10.77 0.46 16.40
CA ARG A 217 11.12 1.49 15.43
C ARG A 217 12.63 1.57 15.24
N TYR A 218 13.09 1.52 13.99
CA TYR A 218 14.50 1.78 13.62
C TYR A 218 14.58 3.07 12.81
N VAL A 219 15.29 4.07 13.34
CA VAL A 219 15.29 5.43 12.81
C VAL A 219 16.53 5.69 11.96
N ILE A 220 16.30 5.94 10.67
CA ILE A 220 17.30 6.37 9.70
C ILE A 220 17.12 7.87 9.48
N TYR A 221 18.08 8.68 9.93
CA TYR A 221 18.09 10.11 9.67
C TYR A 221 18.94 10.44 8.45
N VAL A 222 18.37 11.14 7.46
CA VAL A 222 18.99 11.42 6.18
C VAL A 222 19.20 12.93 6.02
N LYS A 223 20.45 13.37 6.15
CA LYS A 223 20.79 14.79 6.00
C LYS A 223 20.46 15.30 4.60
N LYS A 224 20.29 16.62 4.47
CA LYS A 224 20.04 17.31 3.20
C LYS A 224 21.02 16.88 2.11
N GLY A 225 20.51 16.76 0.90
CA GLY A 225 21.26 16.27 -0.24
C GLY A 225 20.34 15.63 -1.27
N VAL A 226 20.90 15.40 -2.45
CA VAL A 226 20.27 14.61 -3.50
C VAL A 226 21.00 13.27 -3.59
N TYR A 227 20.33 12.21 -3.20
CA TYR A 227 20.82 10.84 -3.18
C TYR A 227 20.35 10.14 -4.45
N ASN A 228 21.26 9.93 -5.41
CA ASN A 228 20.94 9.32 -6.70
C ASN A 228 21.07 7.80 -6.61
N GLU A 229 20.02 7.15 -6.11
CA GLU A 229 19.97 5.71 -5.87
C GLU A 229 18.52 5.19 -5.97
N ASN A 230 18.38 3.92 -6.34
CA ASN A 230 17.12 3.19 -6.23
C ASN A 230 17.15 2.40 -4.93
N VAL A 231 16.26 2.70 -3.99
CA VAL A 231 16.27 2.13 -2.63
C VAL A 231 15.06 1.24 -2.44
N GLU A 232 15.25 0.12 -1.76
CA GLU A 232 14.18 -0.81 -1.41
C GLU A 232 14.19 -1.12 0.09
N ILE A 233 13.06 -0.85 0.76
CA ILE A 233 12.76 -1.36 2.09
C ILE A 233 12.15 -2.75 1.92
N THR A 234 12.99 -3.79 1.97
CA THR A 234 12.55 -5.17 1.68
C THR A 234 11.50 -5.67 2.67
N LYS A 235 10.76 -6.73 2.32
CA LYS A 235 9.65 -7.26 3.13
C LYS A 235 10.03 -7.64 4.57
N LYS A 236 11.32 -7.87 4.83
CA LYS A 236 11.87 -8.18 6.17
C LYS A 236 12.26 -6.95 6.98
N LYS A 237 12.36 -5.75 6.39
CA LYS A 237 12.77 -4.53 7.11
C LYS A 237 11.55 -3.84 7.73
N TRP A 238 11.06 -4.38 8.84
CA TRP A 238 9.87 -3.86 9.53
C TRP A 238 10.16 -2.63 10.38
N ASN A 239 9.16 -1.77 10.53
CA ASN A 239 9.15 -0.61 11.43
C ASN A 239 10.32 0.38 11.20
N VAL A 240 10.80 0.51 9.96
CA VAL A 240 11.77 1.55 9.60
C VAL A 240 11.08 2.91 9.58
N LEU A 241 11.68 3.91 10.22
CA LEU A 241 11.32 5.31 10.10
C LEU A 241 12.47 6.07 9.44
N MET A 242 12.18 6.71 8.32
CA MET A 242 13.12 7.53 7.58
C MET A 242 12.75 9.01 7.73
N ILE A 243 13.69 9.82 8.22
CA ILE A 243 13.48 11.25 8.47
C ILE A 243 14.52 12.05 7.69
N GLY A 244 14.07 13.01 6.88
CA GLY A 244 14.95 13.98 6.22
C GLY A 244 15.08 15.31 6.97
N GLU A 245 15.89 16.23 6.43
CA GLU A 245 16.04 17.62 6.91
C GLU A 245 15.00 18.57 6.30
N GLY A 246 14.00 18.04 5.59
CA GLY A 246 12.94 18.80 4.95
C GLY A 246 12.59 18.24 3.58
N MET A 247 11.30 18.27 3.23
CA MET A 247 10.75 17.79 1.95
C MET A 247 11.61 18.18 0.75
N TYR A 248 12.03 19.44 0.63
CA TYR A 248 12.83 19.90 -0.52
C TYR A 248 14.34 19.87 -0.29
N ALA A 249 14.79 19.57 0.93
CA ALA A 249 16.20 19.56 1.30
C ALA A 249 16.83 18.17 1.17
N THR A 250 16.09 17.12 1.50
CA THR A 250 16.52 15.72 1.38
C THR A 250 15.71 15.03 0.27
N VAL A 251 16.37 14.60 -0.81
CA VAL A 251 15.72 14.00 -1.98
C VAL A 251 16.40 12.70 -2.38
N ILE A 252 15.65 11.60 -2.46
CA ILE A 252 16.07 10.35 -3.09
C ILE A 252 15.59 10.37 -4.55
N SER A 253 16.50 10.21 -5.49
CA SER A 253 16.27 10.47 -6.91
C SER A 253 16.70 9.30 -7.79
N GLY A 254 15.86 8.92 -8.73
CA GLY A 254 16.12 7.88 -9.72
C GLY A 254 15.50 8.23 -11.08
N SER A 255 15.67 7.36 -12.07
CA SER A 255 15.17 7.63 -13.44
C SER A 255 14.81 6.36 -14.23
N ARG A 256 14.50 5.26 -13.54
CA ARG A 256 14.03 4.02 -14.21
C ARG A 256 12.65 4.26 -14.81
N SER A 257 12.38 3.64 -15.97
CA SER A 257 11.10 3.76 -16.66
C SER A 257 10.81 2.57 -17.56
N CYS A 258 9.55 2.45 -17.99
CA CYS A 258 9.13 1.40 -18.91
C CYS A 258 9.84 1.46 -20.28
N VAL A 259 10.02 2.66 -20.82
CA VAL A 259 10.77 2.87 -22.08
C VAL A 259 12.20 2.35 -21.99
N ASP A 260 12.82 2.43 -20.80
CA ASP A 260 14.22 2.04 -20.58
C ASP A 260 14.39 0.58 -20.12
N GLY A 261 13.35 -0.26 -20.23
CA GLY A 261 13.48 -1.69 -19.99
C GLY A 261 12.82 -2.22 -18.74
N TRP A 262 12.39 -1.34 -17.85
CA TRP A 262 11.76 -1.72 -16.59
C TRP A 262 10.28 -2.03 -16.80
N LYS A 263 9.67 -2.72 -15.84
CA LYS A 263 8.22 -2.72 -15.70
C LYS A 263 7.83 -1.62 -14.73
N THR A 264 6.57 -1.21 -14.75
CA THR A 264 6.07 -0.15 -13.86
C THR A 264 6.41 -0.44 -12.40
N TYR A 265 6.21 -1.69 -11.95
CA TYR A 265 6.53 -2.14 -10.58
C TYR A 265 8.03 -1.96 -10.23
N GLY A 266 8.94 -2.48 -11.06
CA GLY A 266 10.39 -2.35 -10.88
C GLY A 266 10.98 -0.96 -11.21
N SER A 267 10.19 -0.02 -11.74
CA SER A 267 10.65 1.33 -12.08
C SER A 267 10.79 2.28 -10.88
N ALA A 268 10.29 1.87 -9.71
CA ALA A 268 10.28 2.70 -8.50
C ALA A 268 11.67 3.21 -8.11
N THR A 269 11.77 4.51 -7.84
CA THR A 269 12.97 5.10 -7.21
C THR A 269 13.08 4.65 -5.76
N PHE A 270 11.98 4.66 -5.02
CA PHE A 270 11.91 4.16 -3.67
C PHE A 270 10.77 3.16 -3.55
N ALA A 271 11.08 1.93 -3.15
CA ALA A 271 10.12 0.85 -2.99
C ALA A 271 10.01 0.44 -1.52
N VAL A 272 8.79 0.27 -1.03
CA VAL A 272 8.53 -0.05 0.39
C VAL A 272 7.67 -1.30 0.50
N ASN A 273 8.29 -2.41 0.88
CA ASN A 273 7.61 -3.70 1.10
C ASN A 273 7.50 -4.05 2.60
N GLY A 274 8.46 -3.58 3.41
CA GLY A 274 8.49 -3.83 4.86
C GLY A 274 7.39 -3.09 5.59
N ARG A 275 6.64 -3.81 6.44
CA ARG A 275 5.48 -3.30 7.18
C ARG A 275 5.82 -2.15 8.13
N GLY A 276 4.84 -1.25 8.32
CA GLY A 276 4.89 -0.21 9.34
C GLY A 276 5.90 0.88 8.99
N PHE A 277 6.28 1.00 7.73
CA PHE A 277 7.22 2.01 7.28
C PHE A 277 6.68 3.42 7.49
N ILE A 278 7.53 4.32 7.95
CA ILE A 278 7.20 5.74 8.06
C ILE A 278 8.26 6.56 7.35
N ALA A 279 7.84 7.54 6.56
CA ALA A 279 8.72 8.59 6.04
C ALA A 279 8.27 9.97 6.49
N ARG A 280 9.22 10.83 6.82
CA ARG A 280 8.98 12.21 7.23
C ARG A 280 10.00 13.17 6.63
N ASP A 281 9.54 14.36 6.22
CA ASP A 281 10.41 15.48 5.83
C ASP A 281 11.46 15.11 4.75
N ILE A 282 11.07 14.30 3.75
CA ILE A 282 11.93 13.80 2.68
C ILE A 282 11.15 13.68 1.36
N SER A 283 11.82 13.75 0.21
CA SER A 283 11.18 13.53 -1.10
C SER A 283 11.73 12.33 -1.87
N PHE A 284 10.84 11.72 -2.64
CA PHE A 284 11.13 10.67 -3.62
C PHE A 284 10.84 11.21 -5.01
N ARG A 285 11.80 11.06 -5.93
CA ARG A 285 11.71 11.67 -7.25
C ARG A 285 12.15 10.72 -8.36
N ASN A 286 11.32 10.60 -9.39
CA ASN A 286 11.71 10.00 -10.66
C ASN A 286 11.88 11.08 -11.74
N THR A 287 13.09 11.17 -12.32
CA THR A 287 13.47 12.18 -13.31
C THR A 287 13.44 11.70 -14.75
N ALA A 288 12.85 10.53 -15.05
CA ALA A 288 12.81 9.98 -16.41
C ALA A 288 12.13 10.94 -17.41
N GLY A 289 11.11 11.68 -16.96
CA GLY A 289 10.45 12.70 -17.75
C GLY A 289 9.20 12.20 -18.49
N PRO A 290 8.41 13.12 -19.07
CA PRO A 290 7.12 12.78 -19.63
C PRO A 290 7.25 11.89 -20.86
N THR A 291 8.40 11.86 -21.56
CA THR A 291 8.69 11.06 -22.77
C THR A 291 9.04 9.60 -22.52
N LYS A 292 9.09 9.19 -21.24
CA LYS A 292 9.55 7.86 -20.82
C LYS A 292 8.43 6.94 -20.35
N ASP A 293 7.18 7.34 -20.58
CA ASP A 293 5.96 6.68 -20.14
C ASP A 293 5.99 6.43 -18.61
N GLN A 294 5.58 5.26 -18.13
CA GLN A 294 5.50 4.95 -16.70
C GLN A 294 6.89 5.00 -16.03
N ALA A 295 7.01 5.76 -14.96
CA ALA A 295 8.26 5.94 -14.21
C ALA A 295 7.98 6.32 -12.75
N VAL A 296 7.99 5.32 -11.87
CA VAL A 296 7.53 5.46 -10.49
C VAL A 296 8.56 6.17 -9.61
N ALA A 297 8.12 7.16 -8.83
CA ALA A 297 8.96 7.81 -7.82
C ALA A 297 8.90 7.06 -6.49
N LEU A 298 7.70 6.75 -6.01
CA LEU A 298 7.48 5.98 -4.79
C LEU A 298 6.51 4.83 -5.08
N ARG A 299 6.89 3.61 -4.68
CA ARG A 299 5.99 2.46 -4.59
C ARG A 299 5.85 2.04 -3.14
N SER A 300 4.62 1.85 -2.66
CA SER A 300 4.36 1.30 -1.34
C SER A 300 3.45 0.08 -1.41
N ASP A 301 3.94 -0.99 -0.81
CA ASP A 301 3.29 -2.26 -0.52
C ASP A 301 3.16 -2.48 0.99
N SER A 302 3.69 -1.56 1.80
CA SER A 302 3.73 -1.67 3.25
C SER A 302 2.35 -1.44 3.85
N ASP A 303 1.82 -2.46 4.51
CA ASP A 303 0.68 -2.29 5.39
C ASP A 303 1.03 -1.37 6.57
N LEU A 304 0.05 -0.54 6.97
CA LEU A 304 0.17 0.45 8.03
C LEU A 304 1.34 1.42 7.80
N SER A 305 1.55 1.84 6.55
CA SER A 305 2.58 2.84 6.21
C SER A 305 2.07 4.27 6.29
N ALA A 306 2.92 5.18 6.77
CA ALA A 306 2.60 6.60 6.88
C ALA A 306 3.68 7.49 6.22
N PHE A 307 3.25 8.49 5.46
CA PHE A 307 4.11 9.46 4.82
C PHE A 307 3.69 10.85 5.27
N HIS A 308 4.56 11.59 5.94
CA HIS A 308 4.24 12.88 6.55
C HIS A 308 5.18 13.97 6.05
N ARG A 309 4.64 15.03 5.44
CA ARG A 309 5.46 16.10 4.82
C ARG A 309 6.49 15.56 3.85
N CYS A 310 6.06 14.61 3.03
CA CYS A 310 6.88 14.01 1.98
C CYS A 310 6.56 14.63 0.62
N GLY A 311 7.56 14.69 -0.26
CA GLY A 311 7.35 15.02 -1.67
C GLY A 311 7.43 13.77 -2.54
N ILE A 312 6.48 13.61 -3.47
CA ILE A 312 6.48 12.53 -4.46
C ILE A 312 6.38 13.14 -5.84
N PHE A 313 7.49 13.12 -6.58
CA PHE A 313 7.64 13.89 -7.81
C PHE A 313 7.99 13.00 -9.00
N GLY A 314 7.12 12.98 -10.00
CA GLY A 314 7.38 12.31 -11.27
C GLY A 314 6.64 12.96 -12.42
N TYR A 315 6.26 12.15 -13.39
CA TYR A 315 5.33 12.49 -14.46
C TYR A 315 4.21 11.44 -14.48
N GLN A 316 4.24 10.50 -15.40
CA GLN A 316 3.31 9.38 -15.43
C GLN A 316 3.65 8.38 -14.32
N ASP A 317 2.62 7.91 -13.60
CA ASP A 317 2.72 6.87 -12.56
C ASP A 317 3.62 7.27 -11.36
N SER A 318 3.57 8.54 -10.93
CA SER A 318 4.48 9.08 -9.90
C SER A 318 4.43 8.34 -8.55
N LEU A 319 3.22 8.08 -8.04
CA LEU A 319 2.96 7.35 -6.81
C LEU A 319 2.23 6.05 -7.11
N TYR A 320 2.91 4.93 -6.88
CA TYR A 320 2.32 3.61 -6.91
C TYR A 320 1.92 3.17 -5.49
N SER A 321 0.70 3.52 -5.10
CA SER A 321 0.08 3.03 -3.87
C SER A 321 -0.45 1.61 -4.12
N HIS A 322 0.48 0.64 -4.18
CA HIS A 322 0.24 -0.68 -4.75
C HIS A 322 -0.78 -1.49 -3.94
N SER A 323 -0.54 -1.75 -2.66
CA SER A 323 -1.40 -2.62 -1.85
C SER A 323 -1.43 -2.22 -0.37
N ASN A 324 -2.31 -2.87 0.41
CA ASN A 324 -2.47 -2.67 1.86
C ASN A 324 -2.95 -1.26 2.28
N ARG A 325 -2.91 -0.96 3.59
CA ARG A 325 -3.38 0.32 4.17
C ARG A 325 -2.26 1.36 4.24
N GLN A 326 -2.54 2.56 3.75
CA GLN A 326 -1.53 3.63 3.62
C GLN A 326 -2.12 5.00 3.98
N PHE A 327 -1.31 5.84 4.63
CA PHE A 327 -1.69 7.20 5.00
C PHE A 327 -0.67 8.23 4.51
N TYR A 328 -1.14 9.26 3.82
CA TYR A 328 -0.34 10.36 3.31
C TYR A 328 -0.86 11.66 3.91
N ARG A 329 -0.03 12.34 4.70
CA ARG A 329 -0.38 13.57 5.42
C ARG A 329 0.54 14.72 5.05
N ASP A 330 -0.03 15.88 4.75
CA ASP A 330 0.72 17.10 4.44
C ASP A 330 1.77 16.91 3.33
N CYS A 331 1.52 15.96 2.41
CA CYS A 331 2.44 15.62 1.33
C CYS A 331 2.22 16.51 0.10
N THR A 332 3.25 16.66 -0.72
CA THR A 332 3.12 17.21 -2.08
C THR A 332 3.32 16.10 -3.09
N ILE A 333 2.32 15.85 -3.94
CA ILE A 333 2.35 14.80 -4.96
C ILE A 333 2.13 15.45 -6.32
N ALA A 334 3.07 15.26 -7.25
CA ALA A 334 2.99 15.89 -8.57
C ALA A 334 3.33 14.94 -9.71
N GLY A 335 2.52 14.98 -10.77
CA GLY A 335 2.68 14.15 -11.97
C GLY A 335 1.70 14.52 -13.08
N THR A 336 1.54 13.65 -14.08
CA THR A 336 0.71 13.91 -15.28
C THR A 336 -0.41 12.88 -15.46
N VAL A 337 -0.10 11.72 -16.04
CA VAL A 337 -1.05 10.62 -16.24
C VAL A 337 -0.98 9.66 -15.07
N ASP A 338 -2.15 9.33 -14.52
CA ASP A 338 -2.34 8.30 -13.49
C ASP A 338 -1.34 8.44 -12.34
N PHE A 339 -1.04 9.68 -11.95
CA PHE A 339 0.14 9.92 -11.14
C PHE A 339 -0.05 9.50 -9.67
N ILE A 340 -1.27 9.15 -9.27
CA ILE A 340 -1.57 8.34 -8.09
C ILE A 340 -2.37 7.13 -8.55
N PHE A 341 -1.75 5.95 -8.53
CA PHE A 341 -2.37 4.72 -9.02
C PHE A 341 -2.03 3.53 -8.14
N GLY A 342 -2.76 2.44 -8.33
CA GLY A 342 -2.58 1.21 -7.57
C GLY A 342 -3.86 0.66 -6.97
N TYR A 343 -3.70 -0.28 -6.03
CA TYR A 343 -4.79 -1.08 -5.48
C TYR A 343 -4.95 -0.92 -3.97
N ALA A 344 -4.15 -0.08 -3.32
CA ALA A 344 -4.18 0.10 -1.88
C ALA A 344 -5.53 0.64 -1.37
N THR A 345 -5.71 0.54 -0.06
CA THR A 345 -6.63 1.38 0.70
C THR A 345 -5.83 2.58 1.19
N ALA A 346 -5.83 3.67 0.43
CA ALA A 346 -4.97 4.81 0.70
C ALA A 346 -5.76 6.08 1.02
N MET A 347 -5.38 6.72 2.11
CA MET A 347 -5.94 7.99 2.57
C MET A 347 -4.92 9.11 2.37
N PHE A 348 -5.33 10.16 1.65
CA PHE A 348 -4.58 11.38 1.43
C PHE A 348 -5.26 12.50 2.20
N GLN A 349 -4.61 13.02 3.23
CA GLN A 349 -5.17 14.06 4.08
C GLN A 349 -4.31 15.32 4.06
N ASN A 350 -4.93 16.47 3.78
CA ASN A 350 -4.27 17.77 3.71
C ASN A 350 -3.07 17.81 2.74
N CYS A 351 -3.15 17.07 1.63
CA CYS A 351 -2.07 17.01 0.63
C CYS A 351 -2.22 18.07 -0.46
N GLN A 352 -1.09 18.51 -1.02
CA GLN A 352 -1.03 19.29 -2.25
C GLN A 352 -0.89 18.33 -3.44
N ILE A 353 -1.90 18.29 -4.30
CA ILE A 353 -1.97 17.39 -5.45
C ILE A 353 -1.86 18.25 -6.72
N ILE A 354 -0.75 18.09 -7.45
CA ILE A 354 -0.34 19.04 -8.49
C ILE A 354 -0.18 18.33 -9.83
N ALA A 355 -1.12 18.58 -10.74
CA ALA A 355 -1.00 18.14 -12.12
C ALA A 355 0.05 18.98 -12.87
N LYS A 356 0.97 18.34 -13.55
CA LYS A 356 2.11 18.98 -14.22
C LYS A 356 1.85 19.19 -15.70
N GLN A 357 2.71 19.97 -16.33
CA GLN A 357 2.78 20.00 -17.78
C GLN A 357 3.21 18.63 -18.34
N GLY A 358 2.35 18.05 -19.16
CA GLY A 358 2.62 16.83 -19.92
C GLY A 358 3.09 17.10 -21.35
N ARG A 359 3.11 16.04 -22.16
CA ARG A 359 3.35 16.13 -23.62
C ARG A 359 2.18 16.88 -24.30
N PRO A 360 2.40 17.52 -25.45
CA PRO A 360 1.30 18.07 -26.25
C PRO A 360 0.22 17.03 -26.53
N GLY A 361 -1.05 17.39 -26.27
CA GLY A 361 -2.20 16.50 -26.47
C GLY A 361 -2.40 15.43 -25.38
N GLN A 362 -1.54 15.36 -24.37
CA GLN A 362 -1.75 14.50 -23.20
C GLN A 362 -2.93 15.02 -22.37
N LYS A 363 -3.61 14.12 -21.67
CA LYS A 363 -4.59 14.44 -20.63
C LYS A 363 -4.01 14.02 -19.29
N ASN A 364 -4.17 14.84 -18.26
CA ASN A 364 -3.76 14.49 -16.91
C ASN A 364 -4.89 13.79 -16.16
N THR A 365 -4.53 12.82 -15.33
CA THR A 365 -5.44 12.10 -14.44
C THR A 365 -4.79 12.00 -13.08
N VAL A 366 -5.48 12.52 -12.06
CA VAL A 366 -4.97 12.47 -10.68
C VAL A 366 -4.91 11.03 -10.19
N ALA A 367 -6.03 10.31 -10.29
CA ALA A 367 -6.16 8.96 -9.76
C ALA A 367 -6.43 7.90 -10.85
N ALA A 368 -5.83 6.72 -10.67
CA ALA A 368 -6.19 5.52 -11.42
C ALA A 368 -6.24 4.31 -10.47
N HIS A 369 -7.36 4.16 -9.75
CA HIS A 369 -7.52 3.07 -8.78
C HIS A 369 -7.84 1.74 -9.47
N GLY A 370 -7.17 0.68 -9.01
CA GLY A 370 -7.12 -0.62 -9.64
C GLY A 370 -8.00 -1.70 -9.02
N ARG A 371 -9.03 -1.41 -8.22
CA ARG A 371 -9.85 -2.50 -7.61
C ARG A 371 -10.40 -3.49 -8.66
N ILE A 372 -10.11 -4.79 -8.48
CA ILE A 372 -10.48 -5.87 -9.43
C ILE A 372 -11.59 -6.78 -8.91
N ASP A 373 -11.96 -6.67 -7.64
CA ASP A 373 -13.03 -7.46 -7.03
C ASP A 373 -13.85 -6.60 -6.05
N PRO A 374 -15.19 -6.68 -6.07
CA PRO A 374 -16.05 -5.83 -5.22
C PRO A 374 -15.88 -6.11 -3.72
N ASN A 375 -15.41 -7.31 -3.34
CA ASN A 375 -15.18 -7.66 -1.95
C ASN A 375 -13.89 -7.06 -1.38
N GLN A 376 -13.01 -6.49 -2.22
CA GLN A 376 -11.82 -5.78 -1.75
C GLN A 376 -12.21 -4.49 -1.02
N PRO A 377 -11.66 -4.22 0.18
CA PRO A 377 -11.92 -2.99 0.93
C PRO A 377 -11.18 -1.77 0.36
N THR A 378 -10.56 -1.88 -0.81
CA THR A 378 -9.58 -0.93 -1.32
C THR A 378 -10.16 0.25 -2.09
N GLY A 379 -9.40 1.33 -2.22
CA GLY A 379 -9.82 2.58 -2.86
C GLY A 379 -8.89 3.72 -2.48
N PHE A 380 -9.08 4.88 -3.11
CA PHE A 380 -8.41 6.12 -2.70
C PHE A 380 -9.41 7.10 -2.10
N SER A 381 -9.03 7.74 -1.00
CA SER A 381 -9.79 8.82 -0.38
C SER A 381 -8.91 10.06 -0.23
N PHE A 382 -9.35 11.18 -0.81
CA PHE A 382 -8.68 12.48 -0.75
C PHE A 382 -9.51 13.41 0.12
N GLN A 383 -9.01 13.73 1.32
CA GLN A 383 -9.67 14.59 2.30
C GLN A 383 -8.85 15.84 2.58
N PHE A 384 -9.50 17.02 2.61
CA PHE A 384 -8.83 18.31 2.87
C PHE A 384 -7.68 18.64 1.91
N CYS A 385 -7.63 17.99 0.75
CA CYS A 385 -6.55 18.18 -0.20
C CYS A 385 -6.77 19.42 -1.05
N ASN A 386 -5.69 19.95 -1.63
CA ASN A 386 -5.75 20.98 -2.66
C ASN A 386 -5.34 20.38 -4.00
N ILE A 387 -6.29 20.31 -4.93
CA ILE A 387 -6.12 19.72 -6.26
C ILE A 387 -5.94 20.85 -7.28
N SER A 388 -4.74 20.93 -7.84
CA SER A 388 -4.32 22.03 -8.70
C SER A 388 -3.50 21.55 -9.90
N ALA A 389 -3.19 22.46 -10.81
CA ALA A 389 -2.24 22.23 -11.89
C ALA A 389 -1.18 23.34 -11.92
N GLU A 390 0.03 23.03 -12.40
CA GLU A 390 1.08 24.02 -12.65
C GLU A 390 0.62 25.07 -13.68
N ASN A 391 -0.23 24.66 -14.62
CA ASN A 391 -0.91 25.52 -15.59
C ASN A 391 -2.19 24.85 -16.11
N ASP A 392 -3.10 25.65 -16.67
CA ASP A 392 -4.43 25.19 -17.14
C ASP A 392 -4.42 24.73 -18.61
N THR A 393 -3.25 24.51 -19.22
CA THR A 393 -3.17 24.19 -20.67
C THR A 393 -3.41 22.70 -20.96
N VAL A 394 -3.22 21.83 -19.97
CA VAL A 394 -3.42 20.39 -20.09
C VAL A 394 -4.77 20.01 -19.47
N PRO A 395 -5.70 19.40 -20.24
CA PRO A 395 -6.95 18.91 -19.67
C PRO A 395 -6.68 17.95 -18.51
N THR A 396 -7.17 18.30 -17.32
CA THR A 396 -6.92 17.55 -16.08
C THR A 396 -8.23 17.01 -15.52
N TYR A 397 -8.21 15.74 -15.13
CA TYR A 397 -9.35 15.00 -14.59
C TYR A 397 -9.00 14.42 -13.22
N LEU A 398 -10.01 14.25 -12.37
CA LEU A 398 -9.89 13.66 -11.03
C LEU A 398 -9.41 12.20 -11.08
N GLY A 399 -9.75 11.47 -12.15
CA GLY A 399 -9.22 10.13 -12.37
C GLY A 399 -9.87 9.39 -13.51
N ARG A 400 -9.46 8.12 -13.68
CA ARG A 400 -10.01 7.17 -14.65
C ARG A 400 -9.95 5.71 -14.16
N PRO A 401 -10.90 4.84 -14.57
CA PRO A 401 -11.04 3.52 -13.98
C PRO A 401 -10.09 2.50 -14.60
N TRP A 402 -8.89 2.37 -14.03
CA TRP A 402 -7.91 1.38 -14.48
C TRP A 402 -8.46 -0.06 -14.45
N LYS A 403 -9.28 -0.37 -13.45
CA LYS A 403 -9.91 -1.69 -13.30
C LYS A 403 -11.41 -1.59 -13.02
N ASN A 404 -12.11 -2.70 -13.19
CA ASN A 404 -13.57 -2.74 -13.31
C ASN A 404 -14.32 -2.20 -12.09
N PHE A 405 -13.75 -2.28 -10.88
CA PHE A 405 -14.38 -1.82 -9.65
C PHE A 405 -13.70 -0.59 -9.05
N SER A 406 -12.97 0.19 -9.88
CA SER A 406 -12.20 1.37 -9.48
C SER A 406 -12.96 2.23 -8.47
N ARG A 407 -12.30 2.60 -7.36
CA ARG A 407 -12.94 3.38 -6.30
C ARG A 407 -12.08 4.57 -5.88
N THR A 408 -12.64 5.77 -5.98
CA THR A 408 -11.92 7.01 -5.67
C THR A 408 -12.88 8.08 -5.17
N ILE A 409 -12.56 8.68 -4.03
CA ILE A 409 -13.38 9.67 -3.35
C ILE A 409 -12.58 10.96 -3.19
N PHE A 410 -13.17 12.09 -3.57
CA PHE A 410 -12.66 13.41 -3.24
C PHE A 410 -13.66 14.08 -2.30
N MET A 411 -13.22 14.40 -1.09
CA MET A 411 -14.09 14.99 -0.08
C MET A 411 -13.44 16.16 0.64
N GLN A 412 -14.22 17.20 0.93
CA GLN A 412 -13.80 18.41 1.66
C GLN A 412 -12.50 19.01 1.09
N SER A 413 -12.28 18.85 -0.21
CA SER A 413 -11.06 19.23 -0.89
C SER A 413 -11.29 20.45 -1.76
N HIS A 414 -10.26 21.27 -1.92
CA HIS A 414 -10.28 22.40 -2.84
C HIS A 414 -9.87 21.94 -4.24
N MET A 415 -10.62 22.32 -5.26
CA MET A 415 -10.34 22.02 -6.67
C MET A 415 -10.20 23.32 -7.46
N SER A 416 -9.01 23.52 -8.04
CA SER A 416 -8.77 24.64 -8.96
C SER A 416 -9.57 24.51 -10.27
N ASN A 417 -9.59 25.57 -11.08
CA ASN A 417 -10.26 25.63 -12.37
C ASN A 417 -9.58 24.78 -13.46
N ALA A 418 -8.44 24.15 -13.16
CA ALA A 418 -7.79 23.18 -14.03
C ALA A 418 -8.60 21.88 -14.20
N ILE A 419 -9.45 21.56 -13.21
CA ILE A 419 -10.29 20.36 -13.27
C ILE A 419 -11.41 20.58 -14.29
N ARG A 420 -11.45 19.68 -15.27
CA ARG A 420 -12.44 19.67 -16.34
C ARG A 420 -13.87 19.52 -15.77
N PRO A 421 -14.89 20.21 -16.31
CA PRO A 421 -16.27 20.09 -15.83
C PRO A 421 -16.81 18.66 -15.80
N GLU A 422 -16.37 17.83 -16.75
CA GLU A 422 -16.67 16.39 -16.82
C GLU A 422 -16.19 15.64 -15.57
N GLY A 423 -15.13 16.12 -14.91
CA GLY A 423 -14.52 15.62 -13.68
C GLY A 423 -13.69 14.36 -13.89
N TRP A 424 -14.24 13.35 -14.56
CA TRP A 424 -13.67 12.02 -14.70
C TRP A 424 -13.46 11.66 -16.17
N LEU A 425 -12.44 10.85 -16.45
CA LEU A 425 -12.06 10.46 -17.81
C LEU A 425 -12.28 8.97 -18.03
N GLU A 426 -12.80 8.59 -19.19
CA GLU A 426 -12.98 7.19 -19.57
C GLU A 426 -11.63 6.45 -19.65
N TRP A 427 -11.63 5.17 -19.28
CA TRP A 427 -10.47 4.30 -19.52
C TRP A 427 -10.43 3.81 -20.97
N ASN A 428 -11.51 3.14 -21.39
CA ASN A 428 -11.71 2.68 -22.76
C ASN A 428 -13.21 2.45 -23.03
N GLY A 429 -13.82 3.27 -23.88
CA GLY A 429 -15.26 3.21 -24.15
C GLY A 429 -16.08 3.31 -22.86
N SER A 430 -17.06 2.43 -22.68
CA SER A 430 -17.93 2.38 -21.49
C SER A 430 -17.43 1.43 -20.39
N PHE A 431 -16.16 1.01 -20.42
CA PHE A 431 -15.60 0.11 -19.42
C PHE A 431 -15.76 0.66 -17.99
N ALA A 432 -16.18 -0.21 -17.06
CA ALA A 432 -16.35 0.04 -15.64
C ALA A 432 -17.44 1.05 -15.21
N PHE A 433 -18.15 1.73 -16.12
CA PHE A 433 -19.09 2.80 -15.76
C PHE A 433 -20.19 2.37 -14.79
N ASP A 434 -20.61 1.11 -14.84
CA ASP A 434 -21.68 0.56 -13.98
C ASP A 434 -21.17 -0.03 -12.66
N THR A 435 -19.85 -0.24 -12.54
CA THR A 435 -19.24 -1.02 -11.44
C THR A 435 -18.19 -0.24 -10.64
N LEU A 436 -17.67 0.85 -11.18
CA LEU A 436 -16.83 1.79 -10.44
C LEU A 436 -17.62 2.52 -9.34
N TYR A 437 -16.92 3.13 -8.39
CA TYR A 437 -17.52 4.01 -7.39
C TYR A 437 -16.67 5.28 -7.26
N TYR A 438 -17.11 6.35 -7.91
CA TYR A 438 -16.48 7.67 -7.87
C TYR A 438 -17.35 8.65 -7.10
N GLY A 439 -16.82 9.17 -6.00
CA GLY A 439 -17.55 10.02 -5.06
C GLY A 439 -16.96 11.42 -4.95
N GLU A 440 -17.83 12.43 -4.91
CA GLU A 440 -17.48 13.80 -4.54
C GLU A 440 -18.36 14.26 -3.36
N TYR A 441 -17.75 14.79 -2.29
CA TYR A 441 -18.45 15.26 -1.09
C TYR A 441 -17.91 16.62 -0.62
N MET A 442 -18.76 17.65 -0.55
CA MET A 442 -18.43 18.96 0.05
C MET A 442 -17.09 19.57 -0.45
N ASN A 443 -16.75 19.37 -1.73
CA ASN A 443 -15.57 19.99 -2.33
C ASN A 443 -15.83 21.48 -2.58
N SER A 444 -14.75 22.27 -2.65
CA SER A 444 -14.81 23.72 -2.85
C SER A 444 -13.88 24.17 -3.98
N GLY A 445 -14.00 25.43 -4.40
CA GLY A 445 -13.18 25.99 -5.47
C GLY A 445 -13.81 25.87 -6.85
N PRO A 446 -13.24 26.56 -7.86
CA PRO A 446 -13.86 26.70 -9.18
C PRO A 446 -13.95 25.39 -9.99
N GLY A 447 -13.18 24.36 -9.65
CA GLY A 447 -13.27 23.03 -10.28
C GLY A 447 -14.27 22.07 -9.62
N ALA A 448 -14.90 22.46 -8.50
CA ALA A 448 -15.74 21.56 -7.70
C ALA A 448 -17.21 21.49 -8.15
N GLU A 449 -17.63 22.28 -9.15
CA GLU A 449 -18.99 22.28 -9.68
C GLU A 449 -19.38 20.90 -10.25
N VAL A 450 -20.45 20.29 -9.73
CA VAL A 450 -20.87 18.93 -10.12
C VAL A 450 -21.91 18.86 -11.23
N ALA A 451 -22.53 19.98 -11.63
CA ALA A 451 -23.65 19.99 -12.57
C ALA A 451 -23.34 19.32 -13.92
N ASN A 452 -22.11 19.54 -14.42
CA ASN A 452 -21.63 19.06 -15.73
C ASN A 452 -20.77 17.80 -15.66
N ARG A 453 -20.73 17.12 -14.51
CA ARG A 453 -20.03 15.85 -14.36
C ARG A 453 -20.63 14.78 -15.24
N VAL A 454 -19.80 13.79 -15.58
CA VAL A 454 -20.21 12.56 -16.28
C VAL A 454 -21.47 11.94 -15.67
N LYS A 455 -22.27 11.25 -16.49
CA LYS A 455 -23.54 10.61 -16.07
C LYS A 455 -23.41 9.09 -15.92
N TRP A 456 -22.22 8.61 -15.55
CA TRP A 456 -21.97 7.19 -15.35
C TRP A 456 -22.72 6.68 -14.11
N PRO A 457 -23.32 5.48 -14.12
CA PRO A 457 -24.05 4.98 -12.96
C PRO A 457 -23.20 4.85 -11.69
N GLY A 458 -21.90 4.56 -11.82
CA GLY A 458 -20.95 4.51 -10.71
C GLY A 458 -20.42 5.87 -10.23
N TYR A 459 -20.84 6.98 -10.84
CA TYR A 459 -20.52 8.32 -10.35
C TYR A 459 -21.58 8.81 -9.37
N HIS A 460 -21.14 9.33 -8.22
CA HIS A 460 -21.98 9.74 -7.11
C HIS A 460 -21.58 11.12 -6.58
N VAL A 461 -22.55 12.03 -6.54
CA VAL A 461 -22.47 13.20 -5.65
C VAL A 461 -22.97 12.74 -4.29
N LEU A 462 -22.08 12.68 -3.31
CA LEU A 462 -22.41 12.25 -1.96
C LEU A 462 -23.05 13.44 -1.24
N ASN A 463 -24.33 13.30 -0.87
CA ASN A 463 -25.08 14.35 -0.17
C ASN A 463 -25.31 14.02 1.32
N ASP A 464 -25.18 12.75 1.70
CA ASP A 464 -25.30 12.28 3.08
C ASP A 464 -23.90 12.15 3.70
N SER A 465 -23.72 12.70 4.90
CA SER A 465 -22.46 12.55 5.64
C SER A 465 -22.17 11.09 5.98
N SER A 466 -23.19 10.25 6.19
CA SER A 466 -23.00 8.82 6.49
C SER A 466 -22.37 8.04 5.33
N ASP A 467 -22.67 8.41 4.08
CA ASP A 467 -22.01 7.81 2.91
C ASP A 467 -20.52 8.21 2.85
N ALA A 468 -20.22 9.48 3.12
CA ALA A 468 -18.86 10.01 3.13
C ALA A 468 -18.02 9.52 4.32
N ASP A 469 -18.65 9.25 5.48
CA ASP A 469 -17.96 8.82 6.70
C ASP A 469 -17.21 7.48 6.51
N ASN A 470 -17.74 6.59 5.66
CA ASN A 470 -17.09 5.33 5.27
C ASN A 470 -15.69 5.52 4.64
N TYR A 471 -15.39 6.73 4.17
CA TYR A 471 -14.15 7.07 3.48
C TYR A 471 -13.22 7.95 4.32
N THR A 472 -13.48 8.11 5.62
CA THR A 472 -12.65 8.84 6.58
C THR A 472 -11.48 8.00 7.10
N VAL A 473 -10.58 8.60 7.88
CA VAL A 473 -9.43 7.88 8.46
C VAL A 473 -9.89 6.73 9.37
N ALA A 474 -10.88 6.97 10.24
CA ALA A 474 -11.41 5.96 11.15
C ALA A 474 -11.99 4.75 10.41
N GLN A 475 -12.78 4.97 9.37
CA GLN A 475 -13.53 3.89 8.73
C GLN A 475 -12.76 3.23 7.59
N PHE A 476 -12.05 4.03 6.80
CA PHE A 476 -11.49 3.54 5.54
C PHE A 476 -10.17 2.81 5.73
N ILE A 477 -9.30 3.31 6.61
CA ILE A 477 -7.98 2.72 6.89
C ILE A 477 -7.82 2.30 8.34
N GLU A 478 -8.89 2.35 9.14
CA GLU A 478 -8.88 2.04 10.57
C GLU A 478 -7.79 2.78 11.33
N GLY A 479 -7.59 4.05 10.96
CA GLY A 479 -6.46 4.85 11.39
C GLY A 479 -6.36 5.01 12.91
N ASP A 480 -7.49 5.02 13.61
CA ASP A 480 -7.49 5.12 15.07
C ASP A 480 -6.82 3.93 15.77
N LEU A 481 -6.76 2.77 15.11
CA LEU A 481 -6.09 1.58 15.62
C LEU A 481 -4.56 1.66 15.50
N TRP A 482 -4.01 2.54 14.65
CA TRP A 482 -2.57 2.51 14.35
C TRP A 482 -1.86 3.85 14.15
N LEU A 483 -2.52 4.88 13.61
CA LEU A 483 -1.89 6.16 13.30
C LEU A 483 -1.45 6.93 14.54
N SER A 484 -2.19 6.84 15.63
CA SER A 484 -1.84 7.53 16.89
C SER A 484 -0.49 7.08 17.44
N SER A 485 -0.06 5.83 17.17
CA SER A 485 1.27 5.36 17.51
C SER A 485 2.33 6.04 16.68
N THR A 486 2.09 6.28 15.39
CA THR A 486 3.07 6.89 14.49
C THR A 486 3.50 8.26 14.98
N GLY A 487 2.62 9.01 15.66
CA GLY A 487 2.85 10.41 16.04
C GLY A 487 2.55 11.41 14.93
N VAL A 488 2.07 10.96 13.76
CA VAL A 488 1.51 11.82 12.71
C VAL A 488 0.13 12.32 13.17
N ASN A 489 -0.09 13.63 13.09
CA ASN A 489 -1.41 14.20 13.35
C ASN A 489 -2.37 13.88 12.21
N TYR A 490 -3.60 13.49 12.55
CA TYR A 490 -4.64 13.19 11.57
C TYR A 490 -6.02 13.59 12.10
N THR A 491 -6.94 13.85 11.19
CA THR A 491 -8.36 14.02 11.48
C THR A 491 -9.05 12.68 11.26
N SER A 492 -9.69 12.14 12.31
CA SER A 492 -10.28 10.79 12.28
C SER A 492 -11.51 10.68 11.36
N GLY A 493 -12.44 11.63 11.44
CA GLY A 493 -13.71 11.66 10.70
C GLY A 493 -13.85 12.83 9.70
N LEU A 494 -15.11 13.21 9.40
CA LEU A 494 -15.48 14.39 8.59
C LEU A 494 -15.28 15.73 9.30
#